data_AF-A0A969RH47-F1
#
_entry.id   AF-A0A969RH47-F1
#
_cell.length_a   1.000
_cell.length_b   1.000
_cell.length_c   1.000
_cell.angle_alpha   90.00
_cell.angle_beta   90.00
_cell.angle_gamma   90.00
#
_symmetry.space_group_name_H-M   'P 1'
#
loop_
_entity.id
_entity.type
_entity.pdbx_description
1 polymer ?
#
loop_
_entity_poly.entity_id
_entity_poly.type
_entity_poly.pdbx_seq_one_letter_code
_entity_poly.pdbx_strand_id
1 'polypeptide(L)' 'MQFTLPTYQLFSQSVFGIVDTADSRELRVEYGGTTWPARVYKSETQPILFPGQAVTIVGLEDSITLLILI' A
#
# COMPACT_ATOMS: atom_id res chain seq x y z
N MET A 1 -11.24 16.92 20.76
CA MET A 1 -10.99 15.71 19.94
C MET A 1 -9.71 15.98 19.16
N GLN A 2 -8.61 15.32 19.50
CA GLN A 2 -7.36 15.44 18.73
C GLN A 2 -7.48 14.55 17.48
N PHE A 3 -7.41 15.15 16.30
CA PHE A 3 -7.28 14.42 15.05
C PHE A 3 -5.78 14.14 14.87
N THR A 4 -5.33 12.92 15.17
CA THR A 4 -4.01 12.46 14.72
C THR A 4 -4.11 12.27 13.21
N LEU A 5 -3.47 13.17 12.46
CA LEU A 5 -3.33 13.00 11.02
C LEU A 5 -2.48 11.74 10.77
N PRO A 6 -2.88 10.86 9.83
CA PRO A 6 -2.07 9.71 9.48
C PRO A 6 -0.67 10.19 9.06
N THR A 7 0.36 9.59 9.66
CA THR A 7 1.74 9.98 9.36
C THR A 7 2.24 9.14 8.20
N TYR A 8 2.41 9.78 7.05
CA TYR A 8 2.99 9.15 5.88
C TYR A 8 4.51 9.31 5.90
N GLN A 9 5.23 8.19 5.80
CA GLN A 9 6.67 8.16 5.64
C GLN A 9 7.01 7.56 4.28
N LEU A 10 7.36 8.43 3.32
CA LEU A 10 7.81 7.99 2.01
C LEU A 10 9.25 7.48 2.08
N PHE A 11 9.52 6.42 1.33
CA PHE A 11 10.87 5.88 1.19
C PHE A 11 11.68 6.75 0.23
N SER A 12 12.99 6.83 0.45
CA SER A 12 13.90 7.49 -0.49
C SER A 12 14.03 6.75 -1.81
N GLN A 13 13.69 5.46 -1.83
CA GLN A 13 13.61 4.61 -3.02
C GLN A 13 12.35 3.76 -2.93
N SER A 14 11.62 3.66 -4.04
CA SER A 14 10.48 2.74 -4.14
C SER A 14 10.96 1.29 -4.20
N VAL A 15 10.15 0.38 -3.67
CA VAL A 15 10.37 -1.07 -3.76
C VAL A 15 9.18 -1.73 -4.44
N PHE A 16 9.36 -2.95 -4.94
CA PHE A 16 8.31 -3.69 -5.61
C PHE A 16 7.65 -4.68 -4.65
N GLY A 17 6.34 -4.79 -4.73
CA GLY A 17 5.56 -5.82 -4.05
C GLY A 17 4.59 -6.49 -5.00
N ILE A 18 3.97 -7.56 -4.53
CA ILE A 18 2.92 -8.28 -5.26
C ILE A 18 1.63 -8.17 -4.47
N VAL A 19 0.52 -7.83 -5.12
CA VAL A 19 -0.80 -7.85 -4.49
C VAL A 19 -1.10 -9.29 -4.07
N ASP A 20 -1.29 -9.51 -2.78
CA ASP A 20 -1.72 -10.79 -2.23
C ASP A 20 -3.25 -10.88 -2.29
N THR A 21 -3.92 -9.87 -1.74
CA THR A 21 -5.38 -9.77 -1.69
C THR A 21 -5.80 -8.37 -2.05
N ALA A 22 -6.81 -8.22 -2.92
CA ALA A 22 -7.42 -6.93 -3.25
C ALA A 22 -8.93 -7.10 -3.42
N ASP A 23 -9.69 -6.67 -2.42
CA ASP A 23 -11.15 -6.62 -2.45
C ASP A 23 -11.68 -5.31 -1.87
N SER A 24 -13.01 -5.18 -1.80
CA SER A 24 -13.69 -3.96 -1.31
C SER A 24 -13.41 -3.59 0.16
N ARG A 25 -12.82 -4.51 0.94
CA ARG A 25 -12.59 -4.38 2.38
C ARG A 25 -11.12 -4.41 2.73
N GLU A 26 -10.31 -5.15 1.98
CA GLU A 26 -8.92 -5.39 2.30
C GLU A 26 -8.02 -5.33 1.06
N LEU A 27 -6.89 -4.65 1.22
CA LEU A 27 -5.79 -4.64 0.27
C LEU A 27 -4.52 -5.04 1.00
N ARG A 28 -3.84 -6.07 0.49
CA ARG A 28 -2.63 -6.63 1.04
C ARG A 28 -1.58 -6.81 -0.04
N VAL A 29 -0.34 -6.54 0.33
CA VAL A 29 0.81 -6.64 -0.57
C VAL A 29 1.90 -7.48 0.11
N GLU A 30 2.39 -8.48 -0.62
CA GLU A 30 3.56 -9.25 -0.25
C GLU A 30 4.83 -8.47 -0.60
N TYR A 31 5.70 -8.32 0.39
CA TYR A 31 7.03 -7.75 0.25
C TYR A 31 8.03 -8.54 1.12
N GLY A 32 9.10 -9.04 0.50
CA GLY A 32 10.13 -9.82 1.21
C GLY A 32 9.61 -11.12 1.84
N GLY A 33 8.60 -11.75 1.22
CA GLY A 33 7.97 -12.98 1.72
C GLY A 33 7.04 -12.77 2.93
N THR A 34 6.69 -11.52 3.25
CA THR A 34 5.71 -11.18 4.29
C THR A 34 4.60 -10.32 3.70
N THR A 35 3.37 -10.58 4.11
CA THR A 35 2.19 -9.84 3.65
C THR A 35 1.84 -8.73 4.61
N TRP A 36 1.65 -7.53 4.07
CA TRP A 36 1.32 -6.32 4.82
C TRP A 36 0.01 -5.71 4.32
N PRO A 37 -0.78 -5.06 5.19
CA PRO A 37 -1.89 -4.24 4.73
C PRO A 37 -1.33 -3.11 3.86
N ALA A 38 -2.06 -2.73 2.82
CA ALA A 38 -1.64 -1.71 1.90
C ALA A 38 -2.79 -0.76 1.53
N ARG A 39 -2.41 0.46 1.13
CA ARG A 39 -3.32 1.51 0.66
C ARG A 39 -2.72 2.20 -0.55
N VAL A 40 -3.58 2.64 -1.45
CA VAL A 40 -3.15 3.41 -2.62
C VAL A 40 -2.85 4.84 -2.17
N TYR A 41 -1.61 5.28 -2.38
CA TYR A 41 -1.12 6.58 -1.88
C TYR A 41 -1.74 7.77 -2.62
N LYS A 42 -1.80 7.68 -3.95
CA LYS A 42 -2.41 8.67 -4.83
C LYS A 42 -3.03 7.95 -6.02
N SER A 43 -4.33 8.10 -6.19
CA SER A 43 -5.04 7.61 -7.36
C SER A 43 -6.06 8.66 -7.78
N GLU A 44 -5.96 9.14 -9.01
CA GLU A 44 -6.96 10.06 -9.58
C GLU A 44 -8.25 9.30 -9.93
N THR A 45 -8.15 7.98 -10.11
CA THR A 45 -9.26 7.05 -10.37
C THR A 45 -9.24 5.93 -9.34
N GLN A 46 -10.37 5.28 -9.08
CA GLN A 46 -10.37 4.11 -8.20
C GLN A 46 -9.73 2.93 -8.96
N PRO A 47 -8.54 2.47 -8.57
CA PRO A 47 -7.83 1.49 -9.36
C PRO A 47 -8.38 0.09 -9.07
N ILE A 48 -8.46 -0.74 -10.11
CA ILE A 48 -8.80 -2.15 -9.97
C ILE A 48 -7.48 -2.90 -9.83
N LEU A 49 -7.29 -3.55 -8.68
CA LEU A 49 -6.12 -4.36 -8.36
C LEU A 49 -6.52 -5.83 -8.36
N PHE A 50 -5.63 -6.69 -8.83
CA PHE A 50 -5.82 -8.14 -8.84
C PHE A 50 -4.73 -8.85 -8.03
N PRO A 51 -5.06 -9.95 -7.31
CA PRO A 51 -4.05 -10.83 -6.74
C PRO A 51 -3.01 -11.27 -7.79
N GLY A 52 -1.72 -11.23 -7.42
CA GLY A 52 -0.58 -11.49 -8.30
C GLY A 52 -0.09 -10.27 -9.09
N GLN A 53 -0.78 -9.13 -9.02
CA GLN A 53 -0.34 -7.91 -9.71
C GLN A 53 0.87 -7.28 -9.03
N ALA A 54 1.89 -6.90 -9.82
CA ALA A 54 3.03 -6.14 -9.30
C ALA A 54 2.62 -4.69 -9.02
N VAL A 55 3.07 -4.16 -7.88
CA VAL A 55 2.81 -2.78 -7.44
C VAL A 55 4.08 -2.14 -6.90
N THR A 56 4.11 -0.80 -6.92
CA THR A 56 5.25 -0.04 -6.41
C THR A 56 4.94 0.47 -5.02
N ILE A 57 5.68 0.00 -4.03
CA ILE A 57 5.59 0.46 -2.64
C ILE A 57 6.47 1.71 -2.50
N VAL A 58 5.85 2.81 -2.07
CA VAL A 58 6.49 4.13 -1.98
C VAL A 58 6.68 4.62 -0.54
N GLY A 59 6.10 3.92 0.43
CA GLY A 59 6.23 4.31 1.82
C GLY A 59 5.35 3.51 2.77
N LEU A 60 5.16 4.08 3.96
CA LEU A 60 4.34 3.56 5.03
C LEU A 60 3.37 4.62 5.55
N GLU A 61 2.18 4.17 5.95
CA GLU A 61 1.24 4.87 6.80
C GLU A 61 1.24 4.18 8.17
N ASP A 62 1.39 4.97 9.24
CA ASP A 62 1.33 4.52 10.64
C ASP A 62 2.24 3.30 10.95
N SER A 63 3.37 3.19 10.24
CA SER A 63 4.40 2.14 10.35
C SER A 63 3.98 0.70 9.97
N ILE A 64 2.70 0.44 9.70
CA ILE A 64 2.19 -0.92 9.46
C ILE A 64 1.53 -1.10 8.10
N THR A 65 1.11 0.00 7.46
CA THR A 65 0.38 -0.03 6.18
C THR A 65 1.27 0.44 5.06
N LEU A 66 1.48 -0.39 4.03
CA LEU A 66 2.25 -0.03 2.85
C LEU A 66 1.48 0.96 1.98
N LEU A 67 2.16 2.00 1.53
CA LEU A 67 1.64 2.94 0.54
C LEU A 67 2.07 2.47 -0.84
N ILE A 68 1.12 2.26 -1.75
CA ILE A 68 1.40 1.75 -3.09
C ILE A 68 0.96 2.70 -4.22
N LEU A 69 1.66 2.59 -5.34
CA LEU A 69 1.36 3.14 -6.66
C LEU A 69 1.20 2.00 -7.66
N ILE A 70 0.45 2.28 -8.72
CA ILE A 70 -0.07 1.32 -9.71
C ILE A 70 0.13 1.92 -11.10
#